data_AF-A0A954N626-F1
#
_entry.id   AF-A0A954N626-F1
#
_cell.length_a   1.000
_cell.length_b   1.000
_cell.length_c   1.000
_cell.angle_alpha   90.00
_cell.angle_beta   90.00
_cell.angle_gamma   90.00
#
_symmetry.space_group_name_H-M   'P 1'
#
loop_
_entity.id
_entity.type
_entity.pdbx_description
1 polymer ?
#
loop_
_entity_poly.entity_id
_entity_poly.type
_entity_poly.pdbx_seq_one_letter_code
_entity_poly.pdbx_strand_id
1 'polypeptide(L)'
;MQRPFLTILFSVLSLSLSAFATEYRPAKSSPPEPLREFRGAWVATVFNIDWPSRPGLSPDQQRAEMIRLLDLAAASGLNALILQVRPEGDALYASKLEPWSYWLTGQMGKAPSDGYDPLTFAVSEAHRRGIELHAWFNPFRARATQSTSASPSHLSRSHPEWLMSVSGSQAWTDPGLREVQSRATEVMVDVCRRYEVDGIHIDDYFYPYPKKSGGKMIQQFD
;
A
#
# COMPACT_ATOMS: atom_id res chain seq x y z
N MET A 1 -2.84 -15.71 76.95
CA MET A 1 -3.72 -16.55 76.10
C MET A 1 -4.12 -15.74 74.87
N GLN A 2 -3.40 -15.90 73.77
CA GLN A 2 -3.76 -15.36 72.45
C GLN A 2 -3.66 -16.50 71.43
N ARG A 3 -4.66 -16.53 70.54
CA ARG A 3 -4.95 -17.61 69.59
C ARG A 3 -4.12 -17.52 68.30
N PRO A 4 -4.04 -18.62 67.53
CA PRO A 4 -3.02 -18.91 66.52
C PRO A 4 -3.47 -18.56 65.10
N PHE A 5 -2.54 -18.25 64.20
CA PHE A 5 -2.75 -18.28 62.74
C PHE A 5 -1.40 -18.71 62.12
N LEU A 6 -1.23 -19.99 61.81
CA LEU A 6 -1.50 -20.57 60.49
C LEU A 6 -0.73 -19.80 59.39
N THR A 7 0.58 -20.00 59.36
CA THR A 7 1.43 -19.63 58.23
C THR A 7 1.05 -20.50 57.04
N ILE A 8 0.18 -19.97 56.18
CA ILE A 8 -0.29 -20.64 54.97
C ILE A 8 0.89 -20.82 54.01
N LEU A 9 1.12 -22.08 53.69
CA LEU A 9 1.91 -22.60 52.58
C LEU A 9 1.45 -21.94 51.27
N PHE A 10 2.17 -20.92 50.78
CA PHE A 10 2.03 -20.37 49.44
C PHE A 10 3.29 -20.69 48.62
N SER A 11 3.43 -21.97 48.29
CA SER A 11 4.30 -22.43 47.21
C SER A 11 3.44 -23.30 46.31
N VAL A 12 3.57 -23.14 45.00
CA VAL A 12 2.72 -23.71 43.93
C VAL A 12 1.55 -22.79 43.55
N LEU A 13 1.81 -21.85 42.65
CA LEU A 13 1.51 -22.02 41.23
C LEU A 13 1.94 -20.74 40.51
N SER A 14 3.25 -20.55 40.36
CA SER A 14 3.77 -19.62 39.35
C SER A 14 3.34 -20.19 38.01
N LEU A 15 2.18 -19.78 37.49
CA LEU A 15 1.85 -19.95 36.08
C LEU A 15 2.95 -19.21 35.34
N SER A 16 3.97 -19.95 34.91
CA SER A 16 4.77 -19.61 33.77
C SER A 16 3.81 -19.56 32.57
N LEU A 17 3.13 -18.42 32.39
CA LEU A 17 2.85 -17.92 31.07
C LEU A 17 4.23 -17.69 30.44
N SER A 18 4.84 -18.78 29.98
CA SER A 18 5.80 -18.70 28.90
C SER A 18 5.02 -18.08 27.77
N ALA A 19 5.18 -16.77 27.60
CA ALA A 19 4.84 -16.11 26.37
C ALA A 19 5.45 -16.98 25.28
N PHE A 20 4.61 -17.67 24.52
CA PHE A 20 5.03 -18.27 23.27
C PHE A 20 5.39 -17.09 22.38
N ALA A 21 6.60 -16.56 22.57
CA ALA A 21 7.26 -15.82 21.53
C ALA A 21 7.21 -16.75 20.33
N THR A 22 6.47 -16.36 19.30
CA THR A 22 6.46 -17.07 18.03
C THR A 22 7.90 -17.17 17.57
N GLU A 23 8.52 -18.32 17.81
CA GLU A 23 9.86 -18.59 17.35
C GLU A 23 9.84 -18.44 15.83
N TYR A 24 10.84 -17.70 15.31
CA TYR A 24 11.04 -17.62 13.88
C TYR A 24 11.18 -19.04 13.32
N ARG A 25 10.18 -19.46 12.53
CA ARG A 25 10.23 -20.72 11.79
C ARG A 25 10.72 -20.41 10.39
N PRO A 26 11.98 -20.71 10.05
CA PRO A 26 12.45 -20.52 8.69
C PRO A 26 11.58 -21.32 7.73
N ALA A 27 11.20 -20.70 6.61
CA ALA A 27 10.51 -21.40 5.54
C ALA A 27 11.42 -22.52 5.04
N LYS A 28 10.90 -23.76 5.01
CA LYS A 28 11.63 -24.93 4.49
C LYS A 28 11.55 -25.07 2.96
N SER A 29 10.84 -24.16 2.30
CA SER A 29 10.71 -24.13 0.84
C SER A 29 11.88 -23.37 0.24
N SER A 30 12.59 -24.02 -0.69
CA SER A 30 13.45 -23.29 -1.62
C SER A 30 12.56 -22.57 -2.64
N PRO A 31 12.76 -21.26 -2.87
CA PRO A 31 12.09 -20.59 -3.98
C PRO A 31 12.51 -21.24 -5.30
N PRO A 32 11.64 -21.26 -6.33
CA PRO A 32 12.05 -21.71 -7.66
C PRO A 32 13.17 -20.82 -8.19
N GLU A 33 14.04 -21.38 -9.01
CA GLU A 33 15.06 -20.60 -9.72
C GLU A 33 14.38 -19.54 -10.61
N PRO A 34 14.92 -18.31 -10.67
CA PRO A 34 14.38 -17.28 -11.54
C PRO A 34 14.51 -17.73 -13.00
N LEU A 35 13.39 -17.76 -13.72
CA LEU A 35 13.36 -18.18 -15.14
C LEU A 35 14.16 -17.25 -16.05
N ARG A 36 14.25 -15.97 -15.67
CA ARG A 36 15.00 -14.92 -16.34
C ARG A 36 15.38 -13.84 -15.33
N GLU A 37 16.38 -13.02 -15.65
CA GLU A 37 16.70 -11.81 -14.89
C GLU A 37 15.48 -10.88 -14.81
N PHE A 38 15.15 -10.39 -13.63
CA PHE A 38 14.10 -9.39 -13.44
C PHE A 38 14.65 -7.99 -13.74
N ARG A 39 14.06 -7.31 -14.73
CA ARG A 39 14.46 -5.97 -15.19
C ARG A 39 13.23 -5.07 -15.15
N GLY A 40 12.88 -4.65 -13.94
CA GLY A 40 11.73 -3.82 -13.65
C GLY A 40 12.05 -2.33 -13.53
N ALA A 41 11.06 -1.49 -13.77
CA ALA A 41 11.06 -0.08 -13.36
C ALA A 41 9.80 0.27 -12.57
N TRP A 42 9.96 1.10 -11.54
CA TRP A 42 8.84 1.69 -10.81
C TRP A 42 8.21 2.81 -11.63
N VAL A 43 6.88 2.89 -11.57
CA VAL A 43 6.08 3.99 -12.12
C VAL A 43 5.23 4.53 -10.98
N ALA A 44 5.71 5.60 -10.34
CA ALA A 44 5.05 6.24 -9.22
C ALA A 44 3.96 7.20 -9.70
N THR A 45 2.82 7.12 -9.01
CA THR A 45 1.61 7.88 -9.36
C THR A 45 1.28 8.94 -8.31
N VAL A 46 1.72 8.74 -7.07
CA VAL A 46 1.71 9.77 -6.03
C VAL A 46 2.48 11.01 -6.51
N PHE A 47 1.93 12.20 -6.28
CA PHE A 47 2.48 13.46 -6.78
C PHE A 47 2.70 13.53 -8.30
N ASN A 48 2.12 12.61 -9.07
CA ASN A 48 2.31 12.53 -10.52
C ASN A 48 3.80 12.46 -10.93
N ILE A 49 4.63 11.75 -10.13
CA ILE A 49 6.09 11.65 -10.36
C ILE A 49 6.40 11.11 -11.75
N ASP A 50 5.81 9.97 -12.11
CA ASP A 50 6.04 9.32 -13.40
C ASP A 50 4.80 9.29 -14.28
N TRP A 51 3.63 8.96 -13.71
CA TRP A 51 2.38 8.84 -14.48
C TRP A 51 1.10 9.01 -13.64
N PRO A 52 0.03 9.63 -14.18
CA PRO A 52 0.08 10.50 -15.35
C PRO A 52 0.93 11.74 -15.03
N SER A 53 1.38 12.48 -16.05
CA SER A 53 2.30 13.61 -15.87
C SER A 53 1.75 14.77 -15.02
N ARG A 54 0.41 14.82 -14.88
CA ARG A 54 -0.33 15.72 -14.00
C ARG A 54 -1.75 15.20 -13.80
N PRO A 55 -2.48 15.66 -12.77
CA PRO A 55 -3.88 15.25 -12.60
C PRO A 55 -4.78 15.95 -13.62
N GLY A 56 -5.91 15.33 -13.95
CA GLY A 56 -6.95 15.93 -14.79
C GLY A 56 -6.67 15.86 -16.30
N LEU A 57 -5.67 15.10 -16.72
CA LEU A 57 -5.49 14.75 -18.13
C LEU A 57 -6.72 14.00 -18.66
N SER A 58 -7.03 14.19 -19.94
CA SER A 58 -8.05 13.39 -20.60
C SER A 58 -7.65 11.91 -20.63
N PRO A 59 -8.61 10.97 -20.65
CA PRO A 59 -8.31 9.55 -20.77
C PRO A 59 -7.39 9.21 -21.95
N ASP A 60 -7.54 9.87 -23.10
CA ASP A 60 -6.66 9.68 -24.26
C ASP A 60 -5.21 10.09 -23.98
N GLN A 61 -5.00 11.21 -23.26
CA GLN A 61 -3.66 11.63 -22.87
C GLN A 61 -3.02 10.65 -21.87
N GLN A 62 -3.80 10.17 -20.89
CA GLN A 62 -3.31 9.17 -19.92
C GLN A 62 -2.90 7.87 -20.62
N ARG A 63 -3.73 7.39 -21.56
CA ARG A 63 -3.43 6.23 -22.41
C ARG A 63 -2.16 6.43 -23.23
N ALA A 64 -2.02 7.58 -23.90
CA ALA A 64 -0.84 7.90 -24.70
C ALA A 64 0.45 7.96 -23.86
N GLU A 65 0.38 8.54 -22.66
CA GLU A 65 1.53 8.57 -21.75
C GLU A 65 1.93 7.17 -21.25
N MET A 66 0.96 6.32 -20.91
CA MET A 66 1.21 4.93 -20.51
C MET A 66 1.84 4.12 -21.65
N ILE A 67 1.31 4.26 -22.87
CA ILE A 67 1.90 3.64 -24.07
C ILE A 67 3.35 4.07 -24.23
N ARG A 68 3.65 5.36 -24.11
CA ARG A 68 5.03 5.88 -24.24
C ARG A 68 5.97 5.30 -23.19
N LEU A 69 5.52 5.13 -21.94
CA LEU A 69 6.32 4.51 -20.88
C LEU A 69 6.59 3.03 -21.18
N LEU A 70 5.59 2.30 -21.65
CA LEU A 70 5.72 0.89 -22.02
C LEU A 70 6.62 0.69 -23.25
N ASP A 71 6.49 1.54 -24.27
CA ASP A 71 7.37 1.53 -25.44
C ASP A 71 8.83 1.80 -25.04
N LEU A 72 9.06 2.76 -24.14
CA LEU A 72 10.38 3.06 -23.61
C LEU A 72 10.96 1.89 -22.79
N ALA A 73 10.13 1.26 -21.96
CA ALA A 73 10.51 0.09 -21.19
C ALA A 73 10.94 -1.07 -22.10
N ALA A 74 10.14 -1.38 -23.12
CA ALA A 74 10.47 -2.40 -24.11
C ALA A 74 11.77 -2.07 -24.87
N ALA A 75 11.92 -0.84 -25.33
CA ALA A 75 13.12 -0.38 -26.06
C ALA A 75 14.39 -0.42 -25.19
N SER A 76 14.25 -0.28 -23.87
CA SER A 76 15.34 -0.35 -22.90
C SER A 76 15.65 -1.78 -22.44
N GLY A 77 14.90 -2.78 -22.93
CA GLY A 77 15.06 -4.19 -22.55
C GLY A 77 14.43 -4.54 -21.19
N LEU A 78 13.63 -3.66 -20.58
CA LEU A 78 12.88 -3.99 -19.37
C LEU A 78 11.84 -5.06 -19.68
N ASN A 79 11.57 -5.91 -18.69
CA ASN A 79 10.58 -6.98 -18.80
C ASN A 79 9.45 -6.88 -17.78
N ALA A 80 9.48 -5.87 -16.91
CA ALA A 80 8.40 -5.58 -15.97
C ALA A 80 8.23 -4.08 -15.73
N LEU A 81 7.00 -3.63 -15.48
CA LEU A 81 6.71 -2.34 -14.84
C LEU A 81 5.99 -2.56 -13.51
N ILE A 82 6.40 -1.80 -12.50
CA ILE A 82 5.83 -1.81 -11.15
C ILE A 82 5.01 -0.53 -11.01
N LEU A 83 3.72 -0.61 -11.33
CA LEU A 83 2.82 0.54 -11.40
C LEU A 83 2.16 0.79 -10.05
N GLN A 84 2.29 2.00 -9.50
CA GLN A 84 1.62 2.37 -8.25
C GLN A 84 0.10 2.51 -8.48
N VAL A 85 -0.67 1.52 -8.04
CA VAL A 85 -2.14 1.51 -8.22
C VAL A 85 -2.91 1.98 -6.99
N ARG A 86 -2.25 2.00 -5.81
CA ARG A 86 -2.80 2.51 -4.54
C ARG A 86 -1.79 3.40 -3.80
N PRO A 87 -1.69 4.69 -4.12
CA PRO A 87 -0.69 5.58 -3.53
C PRO A 87 -1.03 6.08 -2.12
N GLU A 88 -2.30 6.37 -1.80
CA GLU A 88 -2.70 6.96 -0.52
C GLU A 88 -4.14 6.63 -0.11
N GLY A 89 -4.49 5.34 0.05
CA GLY A 89 -5.85 4.95 0.42
C GLY A 89 -6.90 5.19 -0.69
N ASP A 90 -6.43 5.25 -1.93
CA ASP A 90 -7.19 5.54 -3.13
C ASP A 90 -6.74 4.62 -4.29
N ALA A 91 -7.52 4.56 -5.37
CA ALA A 91 -7.31 3.59 -6.46
C ALA A 91 -7.14 4.27 -7.83
N LEU A 92 -6.15 3.80 -8.59
CA LEU A 92 -6.01 4.13 -10.01
C LEU A 92 -6.72 3.13 -10.94
N TYR A 93 -7.81 2.57 -10.44
CA TYR A 93 -8.62 1.53 -11.09
C TYR A 93 -10.04 1.57 -10.50
N ALA A 94 -11.00 0.95 -11.18
CA ALA A 94 -12.36 0.89 -10.67
C ALA A 94 -12.40 0.00 -9.41
N SER A 95 -12.69 0.60 -8.26
CA SER A 95 -12.74 -0.09 -6.96
C SER A 95 -14.06 0.15 -6.24
N LYS A 96 -14.53 -0.89 -5.55
CA LYS A 96 -15.64 -0.78 -4.58
C LYS A 96 -15.14 -0.55 -3.15
N LEU A 97 -13.85 -0.74 -2.92
CA LEU A 97 -13.22 -0.64 -1.60
C LEU A 97 -12.59 0.74 -1.39
N GLU A 98 -11.98 1.31 -2.43
CA GLU A 98 -11.27 2.58 -2.35
C GLU A 98 -11.86 3.63 -3.31
N PRO A 99 -11.82 4.93 -2.97
CA PRO A 99 -12.20 5.98 -3.90
C PRO A 99 -11.19 6.08 -5.05
N TRP A 100 -11.62 6.62 -6.19
CA TRP A 100 -10.72 7.01 -7.28
C TRP A 100 -9.62 7.97 -6.81
N SER A 101 -8.41 7.78 -7.33
CA SER A 101 -7.27 8.58 -6.92
C SER A 101 -7.34 10.04 -7.36
N TYR A 102 -6.93 10.94 -6.47
CA TYR A 102 -6.74 12.35 -6.81
C TYR A 102 -5.75 12.52 -7.98
N TRP A 103 -4.71 11.69 -8.03
CA TRP A 103 -3.61 11.81 -9.00
C TRP A 103 -4.03 11.53 -10.44
N LEU A 104 -5.22 10.93 -10.66
CA LEU A 104 -5.80 10.76 -11.99
C LEU A 104 -6.55 12.01 -12.46
N THR A 105 -7.52 12.48 -11.68
CA THR A 105 -8.52 13.46 -12.15
C THR A 105 -8.41 14.84 -11.52
N GLY A 106 -7.58 14.98 -10.48
CA GLY A 106 -7.51 16.18 -9.64
C GLY A 106 -8.63 16.27 -8.62
N GLN A 107 -9.44 15.22 -8.48
CA GLN A 107 -10.51 15.14 -7.49
C GLN A 107 -10.65 13.69 -7.00
N MET A 108 -10.27 13.43 -5.75
CA MET A 108 -10.44 12.11 -5.15
C MET A 108 -11.91 11.67 -5.17
N GLY A 109 -12.15 10.42 -5.52
CA GLY A 109 -13.49 9.84 -5.69
C GLY A 109 -14.11 10.05 -7.07
N LYS A 110 -13.52 10.87 -7.94
CA LYS A 110 -14.03 11.10 -9.31
C LYS A 110 -13.37 10.15 -10.31
N ALA A 111 -14.20 9.38 -11.00
CA ALA A 111 -13.78 8.48 -12.07
C ALA A 111 -13.34 9.24 -13.35
N PRO A 112 -12.52 8.62 -14.21
CA PRO A 112 -12.30 9.09 -15.59
C PRO A 112 -13.62 9.21 -16.38
N SER A 113 -13.69 10.16 -17.32
CA SER A 113 -14.94 10.61 -17.94
C SER A 113 -15.57 9.65 -18.96
N ASP A 114 -14.81 8.72 -19.53
CA ASP A 114 -15.23 7.79 -20.60
C ASP A 114 -15.40 6.34 -20.12
N GLY A 115 -15.40 6.10 -18.79
CA GLY A 115 -15.44 4.76 -18.21
C GLY A 115 -14.11 3.99 -18.30
N TYR A 116 -13.03 4.67 -18.67
CA TYR A 116 -11.67 4.15 -18.67
C TYR A 116 -11.26 3.59 -17.30
N ASP A 117 -10.85 2.32 -17.29
CA ASP A 117 -10.12 1.72 -16.18
C ASP A 117 -8.61 1.72 -16.52
N PRO A 118 -7.79 2.53 -15.82
CA PRO A 118 -6.39 2.63 -16.15
C PRO A 118 -5.57 1.37 -15.90
N LEU A 119 -5.92 0.56 -14.91
CA LEU A 119 -5.19 -0.68 -14.62
C LEU A 119 -5.48 -1.73 -15.68
N THR A 120 -6.73 -1.91 -16.10
CA THR A 120 -7.08 -2.82 -17.21
C THR A 120 -6.30 -2.45 -18.48
N PHE A 121 -6.22 -1.17 -18.80
CA PHE A 121 -5.48 -0.68 -19.97
C PHE A 121 -3.98 -0.91 -19.85
N ALA A 122 -3.38 -0.55 -18.70
CA ALA A 122 -1.95 -0.72 -18.47
C ALA A 122 -1.52 -2.19 -18.56
N VAL A 123 -2.29 -3.11 -17.96
CA VAL A 123 -2.06 -4.57 -18.06
C VAL A 123 -2.09 -5.01 -19.52
N SER A 124 -3.16 -4.66 -20.24
CA SER A 124 -3.34 -5.08 -21.64
C SER A 124 -2.22 -4.59 -22.55
N GLU A 125 -1.79 -3.33 -22.39
CA GLU A 125 -0.72 -2.74 -23.20
C GLU A 125 0.67 -3.25 -22.81
N ALA A 126 0.90 -3.59 -21.54
CA ALA A 126 2.14 -4.21 -21.08
C ALA A 126 2.29 -5.62 -21.66
N HIS A 127 1.24 -6.44 -21.56
CA HIS A 127 1.23 -7.80 -22.08
C HIS A 127 1.44 -7.86 -23.59
N ARG A 128 0.89 -6.90 -24.35
CA ARG A 128 1.14 -6.74 -25.80
C ARG A 128 2.62 -6.56 -26.16
N ARG A 129 3.43 -6.10 -25.22
CA ARG A 129 4.88 -5.86 -25.38
C ARG A 129 5.73 -6.93 -24.69
N GLY A 130 5.11 -7.96 -24.11
CA GLY A 130 5.82 -8.97 -23.32
C GLY A 130 6.40 -8.44 -22.01
N ILE A 131 5.80 -7.37 -21.48
CA ILE A 131 6.14 -6.75 -20.20
C ILE A 131 5.16 -7.24 -19.14
N GLU A 132 5.68 -7.74 -18.03
CA GLU A 132 4.90 -8.03 -16.82
C GLU A 132 4.43 -6.73 -16.17
N LEU A 133 3.16 -6.65 -15.75
CA LEU A 133 2.66 -5.53 -14.97
C LEU A 133 2.42 -5.97 -13.53
N HIS A 134 3.22 -5.43 -12.61
CA HIS A 134 3.04 -5.65 -11.18
C HIS A 134 2.30 -4.46 -10.57
N ALA A 135 1.26 -4.73 -9.80
CA ALA A 135 0.50 -3.71 -9.08
C ALA A 135 1.19 -3.37 -7.76
N TRP A 136 1.55 -2.10 -7.58
CA TRP A 136 2.19 -1.58 -6.37
C TRP A 136 1.19 -0.83 -5.48
N PHE A 137 1.20 -1.20 -4.20
CA PHE A 137 0.36 -0.65 -3.16
C PHE A 137 1.21 -0.03 -2.06
N ASN A 138 0.82 1.14 -1.60
CA ASN A 138 1.18 1.60 -0.27
C ASN A 138 0.05 1.16 0.68
N PRO A 139 0.27 0.23 1.62
CA PRO A 139 -0.81 -0.36 2.42
C PRO A 139 -1.33 0.58 3.51
N PHE A 140 -0.45 1.34 4.16
CA PHE A 140 -0.78 2.06 5.40
C PHE A 140 -0.79 3.58 5.27
N ARG A 141 -0.25 4.15 4.18
CA ARG A 141 -0.42 5.58 3.92
C ARG A 141 -1.89 5.87 3.64
N ALA A 142 -2.46 6.72 4.48
CA ALA A 142 -3.80 7.27 4.29
C ALA A 142 -3.76 8.54 3.45
N ARG A 143 -2.76 9.41 3.65
CA ARG A 143 -2.64 10.69 2.93
C ARG A 143 -1.16 11.01 2.71
N ALA A 144 -0.77 11.23 1.46
CA ALA A 144 0.53 11.78 1.09
C ALA A 144 0.60 13.29 1.33
N THR A 145 -0.55 13.98 1.31
CA THR A 145 -0.67 15.40 1.63
C THR A 145 -2.06 15.76 2.16
N GLN A 146 -2.14 16.82 2.96
CA GLN A 146 -3.40 17.44 3.41
C GLN A 146 -3.85 18.61 2.51
N SER A 147 -3.09 18.94 1.46
CA SER A 147 -3.40 20.06 0.55
C SER A 147 -4.57 19.80 -0.41
N THR A 148 -5.08 18.56 -0.47
CA THR A 148 -6.20 18.15 -1.34
C THR A 148 -7.37 17.68 -0.49
N SER A 149 -8.60 17.70 -1.01
CA SER A 149 -9.75 17.19 -0.25
C SER A 149 -9.86 15.66 -0.34
N ALA A 150 -10.21 15.01 0.78
CA ALA A 150 -10.55 13.59 0.80
C ALA A 150 -12.03 13.37 0.45
N SER A 151 -12.32 12.36 -0.37
CA SER A 151 -13.69 11.87 -0.60
C SER A 151 -14.33 11.42 0.72
N PRO A 152 -15.64 11.61 0.97
CA PRO A 152 -16.31 11.07 2.16
C PRO A 152 -16.12 9.56 2.37
N SER A 153 -15.95 8.80 1.29
CA SER A 153 -15.70 7.35 1.35
C SER A 153 -14.26 6.96 1.67
N HIS A 154 -13.32 7.90 1.60
CA HIS A 154 -11.91 7.67 1.85
C HIS A 154 -11.67 7.28 3.32
N LEU A 155 -10.78 6.32 3.58
CA LEU A 155 -10.55 5.76 4.92
C LEU A 155 -10.20 6.82 5.99
N SER A 156 -9.56 7.92 5.60
CA SER A 156 -9.24 9.01 6.54
C SER A 156 -10.47 9.81 7.00
N ARG A 157 -11.63 9.59 6.38
CA ARG A 157 -12.90 10.24 6.68
C ARG A 157 -13.95 9.26 7.17
N SER A 158 -14.01 8.07 6.57
CA SER A 158 -14.95 7.02 6.95
C SER A 158 -14.50 6.23 8.17
N HIS A 159 -13.19 6.17 8.41
CA HIS A 159 -12.56 5.47 9.54
C HIS A 159 -11.49 6.32 10.23
N PRO A 160 -11.83 7.52 10.75
CA PRO A 160 -10.85 8.37 11.44
C PRO A 160 -10.21 7.67 12.64
N GLU A 161 -10.88 6.70 13.26
CA GLU A 161 -10.38 5.86 14.35
C GLU A 161 -9.22 4.95 13.96
N TRP A 162 -8.98 4.72 12.66
CA TRP A 162 -7.83 3.94 12.19
C TRP A 162 -6.56 4.78 12.05
N LEU A 163 -6.66 6.11 12.13
CA LEU A 163 -5.53 6.99 11.88
C LEU A 163 -4.61 7.10 13.09
N MET A 164 -3.31 7.05 12.84
CA MET A 164 -2.29 7.35 13.83
C MET A 164 -2.14 8.87 13.99
N SER A 165 -1.83 9.30 15.22
CA SER A 165 -1.30 10.64 15.47
C SER A 165 0.11 10.74 14.89
N VAL A 166 0.22 11.35 13.70
CA VAL A 166 1.51 11.56 13.02
C VAL A 166 1.79 13.03 12.82
N SER A 167 3.04 13.43 13.06
CA SER A 167 3.47 14.81 12.83
C SER A 167 3.56 15.16 11.33
N GLY A 168 3.11 16.35 10.95
CA GLY A 168 3.26 16.90 9.58
C GLY A 168 2.01 16.78 8.72
N SER A 169 2.19 16.89 7.40
CA SER A 169 1.10 16.97 6.42
C SER A 169 0.63 15.63 5.85
N GLN A 170 1.21 14.52 6.31
CA GLN A 170 0.83 13.16 5.92
C GLN A 170 -0.13 12.55 6.94
N ALA A 171 -0.86 11.52 6.54
CA ALA A 171 -1.66 10.70 7.46
C ALA A 171 -1.39 9.21 7.21
N TRP A 172 -1.43 8.44 8.28
CA TRP A 172 -1.15 7.00 8.29
C TRP A 172 -2.26 6.27 9.02
N THR A 173 -2.64 5.10 8.52
CA THR A 173 -3.43 4.13 9.29
C THR A 173 -2.51 3.32 10.19
N ASP A 174 -3.00 2.92 11.36
CA ASP A 174 -2.27 2.09 12.32
C ASP A 174 -2.10 0.64 11.81
N PRO A 175 -0.88 0.18 11.47
CA PRO A 175 -0.64 -1.19 11.01
C PRO A 175 -0.94 -2.25 12.08
N GLY A 176 -1.06 -1.87 13.36
CA GLY A 176 -1.41 -2.74 14.48
C GLY A 176 -2.89 -3.13 14.54
N LEU A 177 -3.77 -2.37 13.88
CA LEU A 177 -5.20 -2.65 13.83
C LEU A 177 -5.53 -3.76 12.85
N ARG A 178 -6.35 -4.73 13.28
CA ARG A 178 -6.74 -5.88 12.45
C ARG A 178 -7.57 -5.44 11.25
N GLU A 179 -8.41 -4.44 11.43
CA GLU A 179 -9.25 -3.84 10.40
C GLU A 179 -8.41 -3.20 9.29
N VAL A 180 -7.30 -2.54 9.65
CA VAL A 180 -6.36 -1.94 8.70
C VAL A 180 -5.62 -3.02 7.92
N GLN A 181 -5.13 -4.06 8.61
CA GLN A 181 -4.51 -5.23 7.96
C GLN A 181 -5.47 -5.92 6.99
N SER A 182 -6.72 -6.14 7.42
CA SER A 182 -7.78 -6.71 6.59
C SER A 182 -8.07 -5.83 5.38
N ARG A 183 -8.24 -4.51 5.54
CA ARG A 183 -8.47 -3.59 4.43
C ARG A 183 -7.33 -3.65 3.41
N ALA A 184 -6.08 -3.57 3.85
CA ALA A 184 -4.92 -3.63 2.96
C ALA A 184 -4.89 -4.96 2.16
N THR A 185 -5.15 -6.07 2.84
CA THR A 185 -5.19 -7.42 2.22
C THR A 185 -6.34 -7.54 1.23
N GLU A 186 -7.54 -7.11 1.61
CA GLU A 186 -8.74 -7.18 0.76
C GLU A 186 -8.56 -6.40 -0.54
N VAL A 187 -7.94 -5.22 -0.47
CA VAL A 187 -7.68 -4.38 -1.65
C VAL A 187 -6.68 -5.07 -2.60
N MET A 188 -5.62 -5.66 -2.08
CA MET A 188 -4.66 -6.42 -2.91
C MET A 188 -5.31 -7.65 -3.53
N VAL A 189 -6.11 -8.41 -2.75
CA VAL A 189 -6.82 -9.60 -3.21
C VAL A 189 -7.89 -9.25 -4.26
N ASP A 190 -8.60 -8.14 -4.11
CA ASP A 190 -9.56 -7.65 -5.09
C ASP A 190 -8.87 -7.37 -6.44
N VAL A 191 -7.68 -6.77 -6.42
CA VAL A 191 -6.89 -6.57 -7.64
C VAL A 191 -6.48 -7.90 -8.27
N CYS A 192 -5.91 -8.83 -7.49
CA CYS A 192 -5.53 -10.16 -8.00
C CYS A 192 -6.70 -10.95 -8.60
N ARG A 193 -7.94 -10.71 -8.14
CA ARG A 193 -9.12 -11.43 -8.62
C ARG A 193 -9.71 -10.84 -9.90
N ARG A 194 -9.46 -9.57 -10.19
CA ARG A 194 -10.15 -8.82 -11.26
C ARG A 194 -9.23 -8.38 -12.38
N TYR A 195 -7.93 -8.32 -12.15
CA TYR A 195 -6.96 -7.89 -13.14
C TYR A 195 -5.89 -8.97 -13.31
N GLU A 196 -5.48 -9.18 -14.55
CA GLU A 196 -4.40 -10.11 -14.93
C GLU A 196 -3.03 -9.49 -14.63
N VAL A 197 -2.80 -9.10 -13.37
CA VAL A 197 -1.49 -8.60 -12.92
C VAL A 197 -0.52 -9.76 -12.70
N ASP A 198 0.74 -9.54 -13.04
CA ASP A 198 1.78 -10.58 -12.95
C ASP A 198 2.42 -10.64 -11.55
N GLY A 199 2.20 -9.60 -10.74
CA GLY A 199 2.62 -9.59 -9.35
C GLY A 199 2.06 -8.44 -8.52
N ILE A 200 2.27 -8.55 -7.20
CA ILE A 200 1.92 -7.53 -6.22
C ILE A 200 3.20 -7.03 -5.56
N HIS A 201 3.33 -5.72 -5.44
CA HIS A 201 4.46 -5.08 -4.76
C HIS A 201 3.98 -4.18 -3.62
N ILE A 202 4.73 -4.19 -2.53
CA ILE A 202 4.65 -3.22 -1.44
C ILE A 202 6.03 -2.56 -1.37
N ASP A 203 6.04 -1.24 -1.25
CA ASP A 203 7.29 -0.48 -1.10
C ASP A 203 7.76 -0.45 0.36
N ASP A 204 8.55 0.55 0.71
CA ASP A 204 9.25 0.70 1.97
C ASP A 204 8.42 1.34 3.10
N TYR A 205 7.17 1.73 2.83
CA TYR A 205 6.32 2.47 3.76
C TYR A 205 5.48 1.56 4.69
N PHE A 206 6.09 1.15 5.80
CA PHE A 206 5.43 0.42 6.89
C PHE A 206 4.90 1.38 7.97
N TYR A 207 5.63 1.54 9.07
CA TYR A 207 5.40 2.62 10.04
C TYR A 207 5.98 3.94 9.52
N PRO A 208 5.44 5.09 9.94
CA PRO A 208 6.02 6.39 9.62
C PRO A 208 7.50 6.45 10.04
N TYR A 209 8.40 6.82 9.13
CA TYR A 209 9.83 6.91 9.44
C TYR A 209 10.10 7.87 10.60
N PRO A 210 11.09 7.62 11.46
CA PRO A 210 11.48 8.61 12.46
C PRO A 210 11.86 9.95 11.81
N LYS A 211 11.61 11.07 12.48
CA LYS A 211 12.03 12.42 12.05
C LYS A 211 13.19 12.92 12.90
N LYS A 212 14.08 13.69 12.27
CA LYS A 212 15.17 14.36 12.99
C LYS A 212 14.63 15.61 13.69
N SER A 213 14.73 15.65 15.02
CA SER A 213 14.41 16.83 15.83
C SER A 213 15.52 17.05 16.84
N GLY A 214 16.08 18.27 16.88
CA GLY A 214 17.20 18.61 17.75
C GLY A 214 18.44 17.72 17.58
N GLY A 215 18.69 17.20 16.36
CA GLY A 215 19.81 16.30 16.09
C GLY A 215 19.57 14.82 16.37
N LYS A 216 18.44 14.45 17.00
CA LYS A 216 18.07 13.07 17.31
C LYS A 216 16.95 12.56 16.40
N MET A 217 16.94 11.25 16.13
CA MET A 217 15.80 10.61 15.48
C MET A 217 14.72 10.34 16.52
N ILE A 218 13.51 10.82 16.26
CA ILE A 218 12.33 10.64 17.12
C ILE A 218 11.25 9.94 16.29
N GLN A 219 10.57 8.95 16.87
CA GLN A 219 9.41 8.33 16.25
C GLN A 219 8.33 9.38 15.99
N GLN A 220 7.59 9.21 14.91
CA GLN A 220 6.54 10.16 14.53
C GLN A 220 5.17 9.82 15.12
N PHE A 221 5.09 8.75 15.90
CA PHE A 221 3.90 8.20 16.50
C PHE A 221 4.18 7.90 17.98
N ASP A 222 3.11 7.92 18.78
CA ASP A 222 3.14 7.68 20.23
C ASP A 222 3.34 6.20 20.58
#